data_AF-A0A7J6TEU9-F1
#
_entry.id   AF-A0A7J6TEU9-F1
#
_cell.length_a   1.000
_cell.length_b   1.000
_cell.length_c   1.000
_cell.angle_alpha   90.00
_cell.angle_beta   90.00
_cell.angle_gamma   90.00
#
_symmetry.space_group_name_H-M   'P 1'
#
loop_
_entity.id
_entity.type
_entity.pdbx_description
1 polymer ?
#
loop_
_entity_poly.entity_id
_entity_poly.type
_entity_poly.pdbx_seq_one_letter_code
_entity_poly.pdbx_strand_id
1 'polypeptide(L)'
;MKEACVKREKVHLSMAVMRLESEERKQDAINAIKIATKELLDERQGGGIRLQPTELGSFPGVLHLKMDEDTSAVLRRYYELLSTELKGRNIQMAKEKSSEFKPHATIIKAAQGMRRVKKFPELRKNKKEARTALKIPSIDDIKTKLGDDADLDQGDDTGETVEKVELCS
;
A
#
# COMPACT_ATOMS: atom_id res chain seq x y z
N MET A 1 3.27 -19.32 -4.93
CA MET A 1 2.60 -18.05 -4.54
C MET A 1 3.07 -17.46 -3.21
N LYS A 2 3.71 -18.22 -2.29
CA LYS A 2 4.12 -17.74 -0.95
C LYS A 2 5.15 -16.59 -0.91
N GLU A 3 5.86 -16.30 -1.99
CA GLU A 3 6.98 -15.33 -1.98
C GLU A 3 6.56 -13.86 -2.26
N ALA A 4 5.34 -13.62 -2.75
CA ALA A 4 4.91 -12.26 -3.13
C ALA A 4 4.26 -11.47 -1.97
N CYS A 5 3.77 -12.16 -0.94
CA CYS A 5 3.17 -11.54 0.23
C CYS A 5 4.26 -10.94 1.13
N VAL A 6 4.03 -9.71 1.58
CA VAL A 6 4.87 -9.09 2.61
C VAL A 6 4.58 -9.81 3.92
N LYS A 7 5.63 -10.27 4.60
CA LYS A 7 5.47 -10.87 5.93
C LYS A 7 4.80 -9.87 6.88
N ARG A 8 3.90 -10.35 7.74
CA ARG A 8 3.06 -9.51 8.60
C ARG A 8 3.87 -8.48 9.41
N GLU A 9 5.02 -8.89 9.95
CA GLU A 9 5.93 -8.05 10.74
C GLU A 9 6.64 -6.95 9.93
N LYS A 10 6.58 -7.02 8.59
CA LYS A 10 7.19 -6.05 7.68
C LYS A 10 6.17 -5.10 7.06
N VAL A 11 4.88 -5.28 7.33
CA VAL A 11 3.84 -4.36 6.87
C VAL A 11 4.00 -3.05 7.64
N HIS A 12 4.20 -1.96 6.91
CA HIS A 12 4.39 -0.63 7.47
C HIS A 12 3.83 0.44 6.55
N LEU A 13 3.59 1.62 7.11
CA LEU A 13 3.29 2.85 6.39
C LEU A 13 4.59 3.63 6.20
N SER A 14 4.97 3.87 4.94
CA SER A 14 6.14 4.70 4.64
C SER A 14 5.74 6.18 4.72
N MET A 15 6.19 6.89 5.76
CA MET A 15 5.92 8.32 5.93
C MET A 15 6.97 9.20 5.23
N ALA A 16 8.23 8.79 5.27
CA ALA A 16 9.31 9.56 4.67
C ALA A 16 10.39 8.62 4.12
N VAL A 17 10.87 8.94 2.92
CA VAL A 17 12.04 8.29 2.32
C VAL A 17 13.12 9.36 2.19
N MET A 18 14.30 9.12 2.78
CA MET A 18 15.39 10.10 2.80
C MET A 18 16.75 9.38 2.74
N ARG A 19 17.82 10.13 2.46
CA ARG A 19 19.20 9.64 2.53
C ARG A 19 19.90 10.31 3.70
N LEU A 20 20.54 9.50 4.54
CA LEU A 20 21.25 9.95 5.74
C LEU A 20 22.69 9.43 5.65
N GLU A 21 23.61 10.32 5.31
CA GLU A 21 25.00 9.97 4.98
C GLU A 21 25.96 10.07 6.18
N SER A 22 25.51 10.66 7.30
CA SER A 22 26.28 10.79 8.53
C SER A 22 25.45 10.48 9.78
N GLU A 23 26.11 10.17 10.88
CA GLU A 23 25.45 9.97 12.19
C GLU A 23 24.77 11.24 12.69
N GLU A 24 25.37 12.40 12.44
CA GLU A 24 24.76 13.71 12.75
C GLU A 24 23.41 13.87 12.03
N ARG A 25 23.36 13.55 10.73
CA ARG A 25 22.10 13.60 9.95
C ARG A 25 21.06 12.62 10.45
N LYS A 26 21.48 11.44 10.93
CA LYS A 26 20.57 10.48 11.57
C LYS A 26 19.98 11.07 12.85
N GLN A 27 20.82 11.70 13.68
CA GLN A 27 20.34 12.33 14.91
C GLN A 27 19.37 13.49 14.63
N ASP A 28 19.65 14.29 13.61
CA ASP A 28 18.73 15.34 13.16
C ASP A 28 17.39 14.79 12.67
N ALA A 29 17.40 13.71 11.90
CA ALA A 29 16.17 13.04 11.47
C ALA A 29 15.37 12.49 12.67
N ILE A 30 16.04 11.89 13.65
CA ILE A 30 15.41 11.42 14.89
C ILE A 30 14.78 12.58 15.65
N ASN A 31 15.48 13.72 15.76
CA ASN A 31 14.96 14.91 16.42
C ASN A 31 13.74 15.48 15.70
N ALA A 32 13.77 15.56 14.37
CA ALA A 32 12.62 15.97 13.55
C ALA A 32 11.40 15.06 13.78
N ILE A 33 11.62 13.73 13.78
CA ILE A 33 10.54 12.75 14.04
C ILE A 33 9.93 12.98 15.42
N LYS A 34 10.76 13.19 16.45
CA LYS A 34 10.27 13.43 17.83
C LYS A 34 9.44 14.71 17.92
N ILE A 35 9.90 15.80 17.31
CA ILE A 35 9.19 17.09 17.33
C ILE A 35 7.85 16.96 16.59
N ALA A 36 7.85 16.46 15.35
CA ALA A 36 6.63 16.30 14.58
C ALA A 36 5.62 15.34 15.24
N THR A 37 6.11 14.27 15.89
CA THR A 37 5.24 13.34 16.63
C THR A 37 4.64 14.04 17.85
N LYS A 38 5.43 14.82 18.58
CA LYS A 38 4.95 15.55 19.76
C LYS A 38 3.89 16.57 19.36
N GLU A 39 4.13 17.39 18.34
CA GLU A 39 3.15 18.37 17.85
C GLU A 39 1.84 17.71 17.43
N LEU A 40 1.90 16.60 16.70
CA LEU A 40 0.71 15.86 16.30
C LEU A 40 -0.09 15.33 17.50
N LEU A 41 0.60 14.83 18.53
CA LEU A 41 -0.04 14.35 19.75
C LEU A 41 -0.63 15.50 20.57
N ASP A 42 0.05 16.65 20.62
CA ASP A 42 -0.44 17.85 21.28
C ASP A 42 -1.71 18.39 20.58
N GLU A 43 -1.74 18.42 19.24
CA GLU A 43 -2.93 18.75 18.43
C GLU A 43 -4.11 17.81 18.73
N ARG A 44 -3.84 16.54 19.06
CA ARG A 44 -4.84 15.51 19.32
C ARG A 44 -5.10 15.24 20.80
N GLN A 45 -4.64 16.12 21.70
CA GLN A 45 -4.82 15.99 23.15
C GLN A 45 -4.25 14.67 23.72
N GLY A 46 -3.15 14.17 23.16
CA GLY A 46 -2.45 12.97 23.63
C GLY A 46 -3.12 11.64 23.28
N GLY A 47 -4.20 11.64 22.49
CA GLY A 47 -4.86 10.42 22.04
C GLY A 47 -4.03 9.64 21.02
N GLY A 48 -3.98 8.31 21.16
CA GLY A 48 -3.37 7.43 20.17
C GLY A 48 -4.06 7.48 18.80
N ILE A 49 -3.33 7.21 17.72
CA ILE A 49 -3.89 7.17 16.36
C ILE A 49 -4.34 5.73 16.07
N ARG A 50 -5.64 5.53 15.92
CA ARG A 50 -6.20 4.25 15.48
C ARG A 50 -6.12 4.18 13.96
N LEU A 51 -5.27 3.30 13.44
CA LEU A 51 -5.18 3.04 11.99
C LEU A 51 -6.33 2.14 11.56
N GLN A 52 -7.17 2.61 10.63
CA GLN A 52 -8.28 1.84 10.08
C GLN A 52 -8.13 1.69 8.56
N PRO A 53 -7.66 0.52 8.08
CA PRO A 53 -7.69 0.22 6.67
C PRO A 53 -9.12 -0.11 6.23
N THR A 54 -9.58 0.51 5.14
CA THR A 54 -10.96 0.36 4.63
C THR A 54 -11.03 -0.43 3.34
N GLU A 55 -10.02 -0.32 2.50
CA GLU A 55 -10.06 -0.84 1.14
C GLU A 55 -8.73 -1.45 0.70
N LEU A 56 -8.82 -2.38 -0.24
CA LEU A 56 -7.68 -2.83 -1.03
C LEU A 56 -7.50 -1.88 -2.23
N GLY A 57 -6.28 -1.36 -2.37
CA GLY A 57 -5.82 -0.63 -3.54
C GLY A 57 -4.73 -1.38 -4.28
N SER A 58 -4.53 -1.03 -5.55
CA SER A 58 -3.44 -1.57 -6.35
C SER A 58 -2.65 -0.47 -7.07
N PHE A 59 -1.34 -0.66 -7.10
CA PHE A 59 -0.43 0.01 -8.03
C PHE A 59 0.20 -1.06 -8.93
N PRO A 60 0.84 -0.70 -10.07
CA PRO A 60 1.53 -1.68 -10.90
C PRO A 60 2.52 -2.55 -10.09
N GLY A 61 2.18 -3.83 -9.89
CA GLY A 61 2.98 -4.80 -9.15
C GLY A 61 2.88 -4.72 -7.61
N VAL A 62 1.96 -3.92 -7.05
CA VAL A 62 1.80 -3.74 -5.60
C VAL A 62 0.33 -3.77 -5.21
N LEU A 63 -0.02 -4.61 -4.23
CA LEU A 63 -1.30 -4.55 -3.52
C LEU A 63 -1.09 -3.87 -2.17
N HIS A 64 -1.96 -2.94 -1.82
CA HIS A 64 -1.86 -2.17 -0.60
C HIS A 64 -3.22 -1.99 0.07
N LEU A 65 -3.20 -1.76 1.37
CA LEU A 65 -4.35 -1.33 2.15
C LEU A 65 -4.40 0.19 2.15
N LYS A 66 -5.54 0.75 1.75
CA LYS A 66 -5.85 2.17 1.91
C LYS A 66 -6.43 2.41 3.29
N MET A 67 -6.13 3.56 3.86
CA MET A 67 -6.70 3.99 5.13
C MET A 67 -8.03 4.71 4.88
N ASP A 68 -8.92 4.76 5.88
CA ASP A 68 -10.08 5.67 5.84
C ASP A 68 -9.63 7.14 5.73
N GLU A 69 -10.56 8.03 5.40
CA GLU A 69 -10.25 9.45 5.22
C GLU A 69 -9.80 10.10 6.53
N ASP A 70 -10.39 9.71 7.66
CA ASP A 70 -10.02 10.23 8.98
C ASP A 70 -8.56 9.90 9.32
N THR A 71 -8.15 8.65 9.19
CA THR A 71 -6.76 8.20 9.37
C THR A 71 -5.85 8.86 8.34
N SER A 72 -6.28 8.94 7.08
CA SER A 72 -5.50 9.55 6.00
C SER A 72 -5.22 11.02 6.28
N ALA A 73 -6.21 11.78 6.78
CA ALA A 73 -6.04 13.16 7.19
C ALA A 73 -5.01 13.31 8.31
N VAL A 74 -5.02 12.43 9.32
CA VAL A 74 -4.01 12.43 10.39
C VAL A 74 -2.61 12.18 9.83
N LEU A 75 -2.49 11.19 8.95
CA LEU A 75 -1.20 10.80 8.38
C LEU A 75 -0.66 11.87 7.41
N ARG A 76 -1.53 12.55 6.65
CA ARG A 76 -1.14 13.72 5.84
C ARG A 76 -0.68 14.86 6.73
N ARG A 77 -1.40 15.16 7.82
CA ARG A 77 -0.98 16.18 8.80
C ARG A 77 0.39 15.85 9.41
N TYR A 78 0.60 14.60 9.82
CA TYR A 78 1.89 14.16 10.34
C TYR A 78 3.01 14.28 9.29
N TYR A 79 2.72 13.92 8.03
CA TYR A 79 3.66 14.08 6.92
C TYR A 79 4.08 15.54 6.71
N GLU A 80 3.13 16.50 6.81
CA GLU A 80 3.42 17.93 6.69
C GLU A 80 4.32 18.44 7.82
N LEU A 81 4.02 18.08 9.07
CA LEU A 81 4.84 18.44 10.23
C LEU A 81 6.27 17.88 10.07
N LEU A 82 6.36 16.59 9.75
CA LEU A 82 7.65 15.92 9.53
C LEU A 82 8.42 16.55 8.36
N SER A 83 7.75 16.87 7.25
CA SER A 83 8.38 17.52 6.10
C SER A 83 8.93 18.90 6.46
N THR A 84 8.21 19.65 7.29
CA THR A 84 8.62 20.98 7.76
C THR A 84 9.86 20.88 8.64
N GLU A 85 9.86 19.98 9.63
CA GLU A 85 11.00 19.76 10.53
C GLU A 85 12.25 19.26 9.80
N LEU A 86 12.09 18.31 8.86
CA LEU A 86 13.20 17.80 8.07
C LEU A 86 13.79 18.87 7.15
N LYS A 87 12.95 19.70 6.51
CA LYS A 87 13.40 20.83 5.69
C LYS A 87 14.15 21.87 6.52
N GLY A 88 13.67 22.20 7.72
CA GLY A 88 14.34 23.12 8.65
C GLY A 88 15.75 22.65 9.03
N ARG A 89 15.99 21.33 9.03
CA ARG A 89 17.30 20.69 9.28
C ARG A 89 18.09 20.40 8.01
N ASN A 90 17.70 20.96 6.87
CA ASN A 90 18.32 20.70 5.56
C ASN A 90 18.36 19.22 5.16
N ILE A 91 17.38 18.40 5.59
CA ILE A 91 17.26 16.98 5.20
C ILE A 91 16.25 16.89 4.06
N GLN A 92 16.71 16.37 2.91
CA GLN A 92 15.85 16.22 1.75
C GLN A 92 15.09 14.89 1.78
N MET A 93 13.76 14.99 1.70
CA MET A 93 12.90 13.84 1.40
C MET A 93 12.95 13.53 -0.10
N ALA A 94 12.91 12.25 -0.44
CA ALA A 94 12.73 11.81 -1.82
C ALA A 94 11.41 12.37 -2.36
N LYS A 95 11.46 12.98 -3.54
CA LYS A 95 10.26 13.50 -4.20
C LYS A 95 9.28 12.35 -4.43
N GLU A 96 8.07 12.52 -3.95
CA GLU A 96 6.97 11.64 -4.33
C GLU A 96 6.66 11.84 -5.81
N LYS A 97 6.23 10.76 -6.48
CA LYS A 97 5.79 10.85 -7.88
C LYS A 97 4.39 11.44 -8.00
N SER A 98 3.61 11.41 -6.93
CA SER A 98 2.32 12.08 -6.82
C SER A 98 2.51 13.50 -6.27
N SER A 99 1.62 14.40 -6.67
CA SER A 99 1.51 15.75 -6.11
C SER A 99 1.06 15.76 -4.64
N GLU A 100 0.52 14.64 -4.16
CA GLU A 100 -0.08 14.49 -2.84
C GLU A 100 0.37 13.16 -2.20
N PHE A 101 0.65 13.22 -0.89
CA PHE A 101 0.97 12.06 -0.07
C PHE A 101 -0.26 11.16 0.10
N LYS A 102 -0.13 9.89 -0.27
CA LYS A 102 -1.19 8.88 -0.17
C LYS A 102 -0.78 7.78 0.80
N PRO A 103 -1.20 7.84 2.08
CA PRO A 103 -0.84 6.83 3.06
C PRO A 103 -1.44 5.47 2.69
N HIS A 104 -0.60 4.44 2.62
CA HIS A 104 -1.02 3.08 2.32
C HIS A 104 -0.05 2.05 2.92
N ALA A 105 -0.58 0.91 3.39
CA ALA A 105 0.23 -0.18 3.88
C ALA A 105 0.39 -1.25 2.80
N THR A 106 1.62 -1.49 2.33
CA THR A 106 1.84 -2.51 1.30
C THR A 106 1.75 -3.92 1.88
N ILE A 107 0.93 -4.79 1.28
CA ILE A 107 0.71 -6.17 1.72
C ILE A 107 1.18 -7.22 0.72
N ILE A 108 1.20 -6.91 -0.58
CA ILE A 108 1.77 -7.79 -1.61
C ILE A 108 2.65 -6.95 -2.51
N LYS A 109 3.86 -7.42 -2.75
CA LYS A 109 4.73 -6.90 -3.81
C LYS A 109 4.96 -8.06 -4.75
N ALA A 110 4.24 -8.07 -5.89
CA ALA A 110 4.61 -8.95 -6.98
C ALA A 110 6.06 -8.62 -7.31
N ALA A 111 6.94 -9.61 -7.16
CA ALA A 111 8.37 -9.41 -6.97
C ALA A 111 9.00 -8.35 -7.90
N GLN A 112 10.13 -7.81 -7.45
CA GLN A 112 11.14 -7.05 -8.21
C GLN A 112 11.68 -7.79 -9.47
N GLY A 113 10.94 -8.74 -10.05
CA GLY A 113 11.26 -9.56 -11.22
C GLY A 113 11.13 -8.87 -12.57
N MET A 114 10.58 -7.65 -12.67
CA MET A 114 10.76 -6.85 -13.90
C MET A 114 12.20 -6.36 -14.08
N ARG A 115 13.06 -6.39 -13.04
CA ARG A 115 14.49 -6.02 -13.17
C ARG A 115 15.34 -7.08 -13.86
N ARG A 116 14.91 -8.34 -13.96
CA ARG A 116 15.69 -9.39 -14.66
C ARG A 116 15.44 -9.47 -16.16
N VAL A 117 14.43 -8.78 -16.70
CA VAL A 117 14.16 -8.76 -18.16
C VAL A 117 15.22 -7.95 -18.94
N LYS A 118 16.04 -7.13 -18.27
CA LYS A 118 17.18 -6.46 -18.91
C LYS A 118 18.29 -7.42 -19.37
N LYS A 119 18.34 -8.66 -18.85
CA LYS A 119 19.40 -9.64 -19.20
C LYS A 119 19.02 -10.61 -20.32
N PHE A 120 17.80 -10.57 -20.87
CA PHE A 120 17.34 -11.52 -21.89
C PHE A 120 16.74 -10.81 -23.11
N PRO A 121 17.56 -10.49 -24.14
CA PRO A 121 17.11 -9.80 -25.36
C PRO A 121 16.05 -10.57 -26.15
N GLU A 122 16.02 -11.89 -26.04
CA GLU A 122 15.13 -12.76 -26.82
C GLU A 122 13.66 -12.62 -26.40
N LEU A 123 13.40 -12.43 -25.10
CA LEU A 123 12.04 -12.20 -24.58
C LEU A 123 11.45 -10.83 -24.99
N ARG A 124 12.27 -9.91 -25.51
CA ARG A 124 11.80 -8.63 -26.07
C ARG A 124 11.17 -8.81 -27.45
N LYS A 125 11.59 -9.80 -28.23
CA LYS A 125 11.02 -10.07 -29.56
C LYS A 125 9.60 -10.65 -29.44
N ASN A 126 9.37 -11.56 -28.51
CA ASN A 126 8.03 -12.17 -28.29
C ASN A 126 7.01 -11.22 -27.66
N LYS A 127 7.43 -10.05 -27.14
CA LYS A 127 6.53 -9.05 -26.57
C LYS A 127 5.71 -8.29 -27.63
N LYS A 128 6.15 -8.30 -28.91
CA LYS A 128 5.36 -7.76 -30.01
C LYS A 128 4.20 -8.68 -30.39
N GLU A 129 4.34 -9.99 -30.21
CA GLU A 129 3.29 -10.97 -30.55
C GLU A 129 2.28 -11.18 -29.41
N ALA A 130 2.72 -11.11 -28.14
CA ALA A 130 1.84 -11.28 -26.99
C ALA A 130 0.92 -10.06 -26.70
N ARG A 131 1.14 -8.91 -27.34
CA ARG A 131 0.26 -7.73 -27.22
C ARG A 131 -1.13 -7.96 -27.82
N THR A 132 -1.29 -8.99 -28.64
CA THR A 132 -2.54 -9.36 -29.32
C THR A 132 -3.35 -10.44 -28.58
N ALA A 133 -2.84 -11.04 -27.49
CA ALA A 133 -3.46 -12.22 -26.89
C ALA A 133 -4.08 -12.02 -25.49
N LEU A 134 -3.84 -10.89 -24.82
CA LEU A 134 -4.57 -10.56 -23.59
C LEU A 134 -5.82 -9.75 -23.94
N LYS A 135 -6.79 -10.41 -24.58
CA LYS A 135 -8.19 -9.96 -24.53
C LYS A 135 -8.64 -10.10 -23.08
N ILE A 136 -8.65 -8.98 -22.36
CA ILE A 136 -9.42 -8.86 -21.12
C ILE A 136 -10.88 -9.07 -21.55
N PRO A 137 -11.60 -10.08 -21.03
CA PRO A 137 -13.01 -10.28 -21.36
C PRO A 137 -13.78 -9.00 -21.03
N SER A 138 -14.73 -8.63 -21.89
CA SER A 138 -15.61 -7.50 -21.59
C SER A 138 -16.50 -7.84 -20.39
N ILE A 139 -17.03 -6.82 -19.73
CA ILE A 139 -17.93 -7.02 -18.57
C ILE A 139 -19.15 -7.87 -18.97
N ASP A 140 -19.58 -7.82 -20.23
CA ASP A 140 -20.68 -8.63 -20.75
C ASP A 140 -20.30 -10.11 -20.90
N ASP A 141 -19.04 -10.43 -21.22
CA ASP A 141 -18.54 -11.82 -21.26
C ASP A 141 -18.49 -12.46 -19.86
N ILE A 142 -18.29 -11.64 -18.82
CA ILE A 142 -18.27 -12.08 -17.43
C ILE A 142 -19.70 -12.30 -16.92
N LYS A 143 -20.65 -11.43 -17.28
CA LYS A 143 -22.07 -11.57 -16.89
C LYS A 143 -22.72 -12.80 -17.54
N THR A 144 -22.43 -13.07 -18.81
CA THR A 144 -22.96 -14.26 -19.51
C THR A 144 -22.45 -15.57 -18.89
N LYS A 145 -21.26 -15.57 -18.28
CA LYS A 145 -20.70 -16.74 -17.58
C LYS A 145 -21.14 -16.89 -16.13
N LEU A 146 -21.64 -15.82 -15.51
CA LEU A 146 -22.18 -15.83 -14.14
C LEU A 146 -23.72 -15.98 -14.13
N GLY A 147 -24.35 -16.09 -15.30
CA GLY A 147 -25.80 -16.20 -15.45
C GLY A 147 -26.40 -17.59 -15.26
N ASP A 148 -25.59 -18.63 -14.99
CA ASP A 148 -26.06 -20.02 -14.85
C ASP A 148 -26.11 -20.53 -13.39
N ASP A 149 -25.73 -19.72 -12.39
CA ASP A 149 -25.81 -20.09 -10.95
C ASP A 149 -26.92 -19.32 -10.20
N ALA A 150 -27.95 -18.83 -10.92
CA ALA A 150 -29.09 -18.13 -10.33
C ALA A 150 -30.33 -19.02 -10.11
N ASP A 151 -30.13 -20.34 -9.97
CA ASP A 151 -31.13 -21.27 -9.42
C ASP A 151 -30.59 -21.88 -8.12
N LEU A 152 -30.64 -21.10 -7.03
CA LEU A 152 -30.68 -21.65 -5.67
C LEU A 152 -31.93 -21.08 -5.01
N ASP A 153 -33.05 -21.72 -5.33
CA ASP A 153 -34.32 -21.52 -4.68
C ASP A 153 -34.30 -22.21 -3.29
N GLN A 154 -34.76 -21.47 -2.29
CA GLN A 154 -35.40 -21.90 -1.04
C GLN A 154 -34.68 -22.84 -0.05
N GLY A 155 -34.50 -22.33 1.18
CA GLY A 155 -34.36 -23.13 2.39
C GLY A 155 -34.08 -22.27 3.61
N ASP A 156 -35.08 -22.12 4.47
CA ASP A 156 -35.00 -21.52 5.80
C ASP A 156 -33.91 -22.16 6.69
N ASP A 157 -33.54 -21.37 7.69
CA ASP A 157 -33.22 -21.77 9.07
C ASP A 157 -31.77 -21.63 9.57
N THR A 158 -31.69 -20.88 10.67
CA THR A 158 -30.66 -20.76 11.73
C THR A 158 -29.23 -21.26 11.49
N GLY A 159 -28.25 -20.41 11.85
CA GLY A 159 -26.93 -20.92 12.25
C GLY A 159 -25.80 -19.92 12.11
N GLU A 160 -25.51 -19.22 13.20
CA GLU A 160 -24.23 -18.60 13.47
C GLU A 160 -23.05 -19.48 12.97
N THR A 161 -22.25 -18.97 12.03
CA THR A 161 -20.86 -19.42 11.83
C THR A 161 -20.11 -18.35 11.05
N VAL A 162 -19.44 -17.46 11.78
CA VAL A 162 -18.39 -16.62 11.23
C VAL A 162 -17.21 -17.56 10.92
N GLU A 163 -17.11 -18.01 9.67
CA GLU A 163 -15.92 -18.72 9.20
C GLU A 163 -14.70 -17.81 9.41
N LYS A 164 -13.82 -18.27 10.29
CA LYS A 164 -12.48 -17.70 10.48
C LYS A 164 -11.77 -17.78 9.14
N VAL A 165 -11.58 -16.63 8.50
CA VAL A 165 -10.70 -16.52 7.34
C VAL A 165 -9.28 -16.85 7.80
N GLU A 166 -8.83 -18.08 7.53
CA GLU A 166 -7.44 -18.49 7.71
C GLU A 166 -6.57 -17.68 6.75
N LEU A 167 -5.85 -16.70 7.29
CA LEU A 167 -4.74 -16.07 6.59
C LEU A 167 -3.52 -16.98 6.73
N CYS A 168 -3.15 -17.61 5.60
CA CYS A 168 -2.18 -18.68 5.49
C CYS A 168 -0.83 -18.44 6.17
N SER A 169 -0.34 -19.52 6.79
CA SER A 169 0.96 -19.71 7.46
C SER A 169 2.17 -19.76 6.53
#